data_AF-A0A813TM07-F1
#
_entry.id   AF-A0A813TM07-F1
#
_cell.length_a   1.000
_cell.length_b   1.000
_cell.length_c   1.000
_cell.angle_alpha   90.00
_cell.angle_beta   90.00
_cell.angle_gamma   90.00
#
_symmetry.space_group_name_H-M   'P 1'
#
loop_
_entity.id
_entity.type
_entity.pdbx_description
1 polymer ?
#
loop_
_entity_poly.entity_id
_entity_poly.type
_entity_poly.pdbx_seq_one_letter_code
_entity_poly.pdbx_strand_id
1 'polypeptide(L)'
;MTVLPFLDIKATPVRSLESPRLSRTKSFHYGSEFNGQQQQPFLSRHNSRKLSSSSPIRSTVPSAHIRTPKINIVARSDETLKQLPHPKTTNVQTLNSIWKPLVREQPDYDYLWEPVQREDIRHQYDFYVAPQRIIASRPDEPLKMTTMFETQDRHYHNYKRVQAMQQRQWNQQHMQYTIYPYSHTEEREMYNKQIRSTLKEQMEQKVQADKFELEMKNRATEIVIEQDRQYIEQEKQKQIERAKFLLQFTAKNKELMENKWEYDQWNRMHRWHVERAILADTPINWSKTMT
;
A
#
# COMPACT_ATOMS: atom_id res chain seq x y z
N MET A 1 62.15 -3.47 -20.92
CA MET A 1 61.11 -2.43 -20.82
C MET A 1 60.22 -2.53 -22.05
N THR A 2 59.07 -3.17 -21.92
CA THR A 2 58.11 -3.41 -23.02
C THR A 2 56.80 -2.75 -22.61
N VAL A 3 56.49 -1.64 -23.29
CA VAL A 3 55.31 -0.81 -23.10
C VAL A 3 54.18 -1.43 -23.93
N LEU A 4 53.08 -1.82 -23.27
CA LEU A 4 51.85 -2.25 -23.94
C LEU A 4 51.01 -1.02 -24.32
N PRO A 5 50.47 -0.95 -25.55
CA PRO A 5 49.64 0.17 -25.96
C PRO A 5 48.19 0.03 -25.48
N PHE A 6 47.60 1.20 -25.25
CA PHE A 6 46.27 1.49 -24.75
C PHE A 6 45.14 0.82 -25.54
N LEU A 7 44.18 0.24 -24.80
CA LEU A 7 42.87 -0.14 -25.30
C LEU A 7 41.98 1.11 -25.35
N ASP A 8 41.81 1.67 -26.54
CA ASP A 8 40.77 2.66 -26.85
C ASP A 8 39.40 1.98 -26.89
N ILE A 9 38.65 2.09 -25.80
CA ILE A 9 37.23 1.70 -25.75
C ILE A 9 36.43 2.87 -26.32
N LYS A 10 36.06 2.77 -27.60
CA LYS A 10 35.07 3.66 -28.21
C LYS A 10 33.71 3.40 -27.55
N ALA A 11 33.30 4.36 -26.72
CA ALA A 11 31.97 4.46 -26.15
C ALA A 11 30.92 4.57 -27.28
N THR A 12 30.08 3.54 -27.42
CA THR A 12 28.86 3.60 -28.22
C THR A 12 27.77 4.34 -27.44
N PRO A 13 27.12 5.38 -28.01
CA PRO A 13 26.01 6.05 -27.33
C PRO A 13 24.77 5.14 -27.33
N VAL A 14 24.28 4.84 -26.13
CA VAL A 14 22.99 4.16 -25.91
C VAL A 14 21.88 5.09 -26.40
N ARG A 15 21.25 4.73 -27.52
CA ARG A 15 20.02 5.37 -28.01
C ARG A 15 18.89 5.09 -27.02
N SER A 16 18.41 6.16 -26.37
CA SER A 16 17.14 6.19 -25.66
C SER A 16 16.00 6.05 -26.66
N LEU A 17 15.34 4.90 -26.68
CA LEU A 17 14.05 4.75 -27.34
C LEU A 17 12.96 5.22 -26.38
N GLU A 18 12.48 6.44 -26.63
CA GLU A 18 11.23 6.95 -26.08
C GLU A 18 10.06 6.10 -26.59
N SER A 19 9.36 5.42 -25.68
CA SER A 19 8.09 4.76 -26.00
C SER A 19 6.96 5.80 -26.09
N PRO A 20 6.15 5.80 -27.15
CA PRO A 20 5.05 6.74 -27.29
C PRO A 20 3.91 6.44 -26.31
N ARG A 21 3.48 7.50 -25.62
CA ARG A 21 2.26 7.56 -24.80
C ARG A 21 1.03 7.27 -25.66
N LEU A 22 0.29 6.21 -25.35
CA LEU A 22 -1.06 6.01 -25.86
C LEU A 22 -2.06 6.62 -24.88
N SER A 23 -2.70 7.71 -25.32
CA SER A 23 -3.88 8.30 -24.71
C SER A 23 -5.12 7.45 -25.09
N ARG A 24 -5.69 6.73 -24.12
CA ARG A 24 -7.00 6.09 -24.28
C ARG A 24 -8.06 6.89 -23.53
N THR A 25 -8.68 7.81 -24.26
CA THR A 25 -9.96 8.45 -23.93
C THR A 25 -11.14 7.60 -24.40
N LYS A 26 -12.31 7.82 -23.78
CA LYS A 26 -13.67 7.34 -24.11
C LYS A 26 -14.01 6.00 -23.43
N SER A 27 -15.16 5.82 -22.78
CA SER A 27 -16.47 6.44 -22.98
C SER A 27 -17.35 6.32 -21.72
N PHE A 28 -18.21 7.33 -21.56
CA PHE A 28 -19.37 7.33 -20.67
C PHE A 28 -20.32 6.17 -20.96
N HIS A 29 -20.88 5.55 -19.92
CA HIS A 29 -22.17 4.88 -20.00
C HIS A 29 -23.17 5.60 -19.09
N TYR A 30 -24.16 6.23 -19.72
CA TYR A 30 -25.43 6.59 -19.12
C TYR A 30 -26.22 5.30 -18.82
N GLY A 31 -26.80 5.23 -17.63
CA GLY A 31 -27.75 4.21 -17.21
C GLY A 31 -28.66 4.81 -16.14
N SER A 32 -29.74 5.43 -16.62
CA SER A 32 -30.83 6.04 -15.87
C SER A 32 -31.86 4.98 -15.47
N GLU A 33 -32.73 5.38 -14.54
CA GLU A 33 -34.00 4.79 -14.10
C GLU A 33 -33.93 3.78 -12.95
N PHE A 34 -34.86 3.73 -11.99
CA PHE A 34 -35.85 4.60 -11.34
C PHE A 34 -36.66 3.64 -10.44
N ASN A 35 -37.35 4.15 -9.42
CA ASN A 35 -38.28 3.45 -8.51
C ASN A 35 -37.61 2.57 -7.43
N GLY A 36 -37.87 2.74 -6.15
CA GLY A 36 -38.85 3.56 -5.45
C GLY A 36 -39.10 2.88 -4.11
N GLN A 37 -39.14 3.64 -3.01
CA GLN A 37 -40.13 3.46 -1.95
C GLN A 37 -39.97 4.56 -0.89
N GLN A 38 -40.99 5.40 -0.86
CA GLN A 38 -41.36 6.26 0.24
C GLN A 38 -41.68 5.41 1.47
N GLN A 39 -41.26 5.87 2.65
CA GLN A 39 -42.13 5.89 3.84
C GLN A 39 -41.51 6.80 4.91
N GLN A 40 -42.14 7.96 5.07
CA GLN A 40 -42.14 8.76 6.30
C GLN A 40 -43.13 8.13 7.29
N PRO A 41 -42.99 8.41 8.60
CA PRO A 41 -44.14 9.07 9.20
C PRO A 41 -43.84 10.27 10.09
N PHE A 42 -44.79 11.17 9.96
CA PHE A 42 -45.18 12.36 10.68
C PHE A 42 -45.31 12.26 12.22
N LEU A 43 -45.04 13.41 12.86
CA LEU A 43 -45.61 13.99 14.09
C LEU A 43 -45.22 13.40 15.46
N SER A 44 -44.55 14.23 16.28
CA SER A 44 -45.20 14.73 17.50
C SER A 44 -44.60 16.06 17.95
N ARG A 45 -45.51 16.94 18.33
CA ARG A 45 -45.37 18.37 18.59
C ARG A 45 -45.74 18.56 20.06
N HIS A 46 -44.80 18.91 20.93
CA HIS A 46 -45.15 19.47 22.23
C HIS A 46 -44.47 20.82 22.44
N ASN A 47 -45.31 21.85 22.32
CA ASN A 47 -45.10 23.16 22.87
C ASN A 47 -45.18 23.10 24.39
N SER A 48 -44.23 23.75 25.08
CA SER A 48 -44.53 24.41 26.34
C SER A 48 -43.71 25.70 26.44
N ARG A 49 -44.39 26.81 26.19
CA ARG A 49 -44.00 28.16 26.57
C ARG A 49 -43.87 28.23 28.11
N LYS A 50 -42.81 28.87 28.61
CA LYS A 50 -42.91 29.79 29.75
C LYS A 50 -42.09 31.04 29.47
N LEU A 51 -42.75 32.19 29.67
CA LEU A 51 -42.29 33.56 29.51
C LEU A 51 -41.60 34.07 30.78
N SER A 52 -40.96 35.24 30.63
CA SER A 52 -40.39 36.15 31.64
C SER A 52 -39.03 35.72 32.20
N SER A 53 -38.02 36.59 32.33
CA SER A 53 -38.06 38.02 32.62
C SER A 53 -36.84 38.77 32.06
N SER A 54 -37.06 40.06 31.81
CA SER A 54 -36.11 41.11 31.46
C SER A 54 -35.06 41.36 32.54
N SER A 55 -33.80 41.52 32.17
CA SER A 55 -32.78 42.23 32.95
C SER A 55 -31.66 42.75 32.04
N PRO A 56 -31.04 43.90 32.38
CA PRO A 56 -30.35 44.74 31.42
C PRO A 56 -28.91 44.31 31.13
N ILE A 57 -28.50 44.68 29.93
CA ILE A 57 -27.18 44.52 29.32
C ILE A 57 -26.12 45.21 30.19
N ARG A 58 -25.21 44.43 30.78
CA ARG A 58 -23.90 44.90 31.26
C ARG A 58 -22.84 44.22 30.41
N SER A 59 -22.29 44.98 29.46
CA SER A 59 -21.17 44.56 28.62
C SER A 59 -19.89 44.48 29.45
N THR A 60 -19.54 43.29 29.90
CA THR A 60 -18.17 42.97 30.31
C THR A 60 -17.57 42.07 29.25
N VAL A 61 -16.62 42.61 28.48
CA VAL A 61 -15.80 41.87 27.52
C VAL A 61 -15.06 40.76 28.28
N PRO A 62 -15.27 39.47 27.98
CA PRO A 62 -14.42 38.44 28.53
C PRO A 62 -13.08 38.47 27.79
N SER A 63 -12.05 39.02 28.43
CA SER A 63 -10.66 38.81 28.04
C SER A 63 -10.37 37.31 28.11
N ALA A 64 -10.34 36.66 26.95
CA ALA A 64 -9.98 35.26 26.81
C ALA A 64 -8.47 35.11 27.10
N HIS A 65 -8.13 34.97 28.38
CA HIS A 65 -6.82 34.46 28.75
C HIS A 65 -6.69 33.03 28.23
N ILE A 66 -5.81 32.86 27.23
CA ILE A 66 -5.34 31.57 26.74
C ILE A 66 -4.78 30.81 27.95
N ARG A 67 -5.57 29.88 28.49
CA ARG A 67 -5.09 28.93 29.50
C ARG A 67 -4.19 27.94 28.79
N THR A 68 -2.89 28.22 28.78
CA THR A 68 -1.91 27.19 28.48
C THR A 68 -2.02 26.10 29.55
N PRO A 69 -2.05 24.81 29.18
CA PRO A 69 -2.06 23.73 30.17
C PRO A 69 -0.77 23.83 31.00
N LYS A 70 -0.91 23.95 32.31
CA LYS A 70 0.19 23.84 33.26
C LYS A 70 0.70 22.40 33.22
N ILE A 71 1.79 22.16 32.50
CA ILE A 71 2.51 20.88 32.53
C ILE A 71 3.28 20.85 33.85
N ASN A 72 2.78 20.10 34.82
CA ASN A 72 3.52 19.78 36.04
C ASN A 72 4.55 18.70 35.69
N ILE A 73 5.80 19.11 35.50
CA ILE A 73 6.93 18.17 35.41
C ILE A 73 7.22 17.70 36.84
N VAL A 74 6.66 16.55 37.20
CA VAL A 74 6.99 15.86 38.46
C VAL A 74 8.43 15.35 38.34
N ALA A 75 9.31 15.80 39.23
CA ALA A 75 10.66 15.27 39.33
C ALA A 75 10.58 13.76 39.62
N ARG A 76 11.18 12.96 38.74
CA ARG A 76 11.20 11.50 38.87
C ARG A 76 11.94 11.13 40.16
N SER A 77 11.22 10.66 41.18
CA SER A 77 11.84 9.96 42.29
C SER A 77 12.11 8.51 41.88
N ASP A 78 13.31 8.03 42.22
CA ASP A 78 13.86 6.72 41.83
C ASP A 78 13.01 5.51 42.27
N GLU A 79 11.98 5.73 43.09
CA GLU A 79 11.08 4.68 43.56
C GLU A 79 10.10 4.20 42.49
N THR A 80 9.78 5.04 41.49
CA THR A 80 8.84 4.66 40.40
C THR A 80 9.45 3.72 39.36
N LEU A 81 10.77 3.59 39.31
CA LEU A 81 11.46 2.63 38.43
C LEU A 81 11.44 1.19 38.95
N LYS A 82 11.08 0.97 40.23
CA LYS A 82 11.00 -0.37 40.84
C LYS A 82 9.70 -1.11 40.55
N GLN A 83 8.70 -0.45 39.96
CA GLN A 83 7.40 -1.07 39.61
C GLN A 83 7.20 -1.28 38.10
N LEU A 84 8.26 -1.19 37.29
CA LEU A 84 8.18 -1.67 35.92
C LEU A 84 8.17 -3.21 35.93
N PRO A 85 7.23 -3.86 35.22
CA PRO A 85 7.21 -5.31 35.13
C PRO A 85 8.55 -5.78 34.55
N HIS A 86 9.32 -6.50 35.37
CA HIS A 86 10.55 -7.13 34.91
C HIS A 86 10.21 -8.01 33.70
N PRO A 87 10.98 -7.95 32.59
CA PRO A 87 10.79 -8.86 31.49
C PRO A 87 11.00 -10.27 32.04
N LYS A 88 9.94 -11.07 32.04
CA LYS A 88 10.04 -12.51 32.31
C LYS A 88 11.09 -13.04 31.34
N THR A 89 12.15 -13.63 31.87
CA THR A 89 13.14 -14.39 31.12
C THR A 89 12.44 -15.61 30.52
N THR A 90 11.73 -15.40 29.40
CA THR A 90 11.31 -16.50 28.53
C THR A 90 12.57 -17.06 27.91
N ASN A 91 13.04 -18.12 28.55
CA ASN A 91 13.63 -19.32 27.97
C ASN A 91 14.19 -19.11 26.56
N VAL A 92 15.52 -19.06 26.48
CA VAL A 92 16.30 -19.14 25.24
C VAL A 92 15.96 -20.47 24.57
N GLN A 93 14.89 -20.48 23.78
CA GLN A 93 14.72 -21.47 22.74
C GLN A 93 15.65 -21.05 21.61
N THR A 94 16.76 -21.78 21.54
CA THR A 94 17.57 -21.97 20.34
C THR A 94 16.70 -21.91 19.09
N LEU A 95 16.84 -20.82 18.32
CA LEU A 95 16.42 -20.78 16.92
C LEU A 95 17.35 -21.72 16.14
N ASN A 96 17.07 -23.01 16.24
CA ASN A 96 17.40 -23.95 15.19
C ASN A 96 16.55 -23.52 13.99
N SER A 97 17.21 -22.88 13.04
CA SER A 97 16.73 -22.60 11.70
C SER A 97 16.48 -23.92 10.97
N ILE A 98 15.34 -24.53 11.29
CA ILE A 98 14.71 -25.56 10.48
C ILE A 98 14.22 -24.83 9.24
N TRP A 99 14.96 -24.97 8.15
CA TRP A 99 14.45 -24.76 6.80
C TRP A 99 13.18 -25.58 6.65
N LYS A 100 12.02 -24.96 6.83
CA LYS A 100 10.75 -25.55 6.40
C LYS A 100 10.77 -25.45 4.87
N PRO A 101 10.79 -26.57 4.13
CA PRO A 101 10.60 -26.51 2.69
C PRO A 101 9.26 -25.84 2.41
N LEU A 102 9.24 -24.99 1.39
CA LEU A 102 8.05 -24.31 0.89
C LEU A 102 7.01 -25.38 0.49
N VAL A 103 6.14 -25.75 1.43
CA VAL A 103 4.95 -26.55 1.15
C VAL A 103 4.03 -25.62 0.39
N ARG A 104 3.87 -25.85 -0.91
CA ARG A 104 2.77 -25.24 -1.67
C ARG A 104 1.48 -25.64 -0.98
N GLU A 105 0.75 -24.67 -0.45
CA GLU A 105 -0.63 -24.87 -0.04
C GLU A 105 -1.37 -25.44 -1.24
N GLN A 106 -1.77 -26.72 -1.13
CA GLN A 106 -2.68 -27.29 -2.10
C GLN A 106 -4.00 -26.54 -1.95
N PRO A 107 -4.62 -26.06 -3.04
CA PRO A 107 -5.94 -25.47 -2.96
C PRO A 107 -6.92 -26.50 -2.39
N ASP A 108 -7.65 -26.11 -1.35
CA ASP A 108 -8.74 -26.85 -0.75
C ASP A 108 -9.86 -27.07 -1.79
N TYR A 109 -9.71 -28.13 -2.57
CA TYR A 109 -10.77 -28.68 -3.38
C TYR A 109 -11.44 -29.81 -2.60
N ASP A 110 -12.24 -29.42 -1.59
CA ASP A 110 -13.27 -30.28 -1.00
C ASP A 110 -14.40 -30.47 -2.01
N TYR A 111 -14.12 -31.20 -3.09
CA TYR A 111 -15.17 -31.81 -3.89
C TYR A 111 -15.66 -33.05 -3.13
N LEU A 112 -16.92 -33.03 -2.74
CA LEU A 112 -17.69 -34.19 -2.30
C LEU A 112 -17.54 -35.34 -3.32
N TRP A 113 -16.59 -36.23 -3.09
CA TRP A 113 -16.59 -37.56 -3.68
C TRP A 113 -16.97 -38.51 -2.57
N GLU A 114 -18.21 -38.99 -2.57
CA GLU A 114 -18.57 -40.16 -1.78
C GLU A 114 -17.61 -41.32 -2.15
N PRO A 115 -17.18 -42.13 -1.17
CA PRO A 115 -16.27 -43.23 -1.44
C PRO A 115 -16.95 -44.23 -2.36
N VAL A 116 -16.60 -44.17 -3.65
CA VAL A 116 -16.99 -45.17 -4.65
C VAL A 116 -16.47 -46.52 -4.16
N GLN A 117 -17.37 -47.42 -3.79
CA GLN A 117 -17.02 -48.80 -3.51
C GLN A 117 -16.47 -49.42 -4.81
N ARG A 118 -15.15 -49.47 -4.92
CA ARG A 118 -14.49 -50.21 -5.98
C ARG A 118 -14.51 -51.66 -5.57
N GLU A 119 -15.45 -52.43 -6.12
CA GLU A 119 -15.31 -53.88 -6.14
C GLU A 119 -13.97 -54.21 -6.79
N ASP A 120 -13.13 -54.99 -6.10
CA ASP A 120 -11.81 -55.37 -6.58
C ASP A 120 -11.96 -56.29 -7.81
N ILE A 121 -12.01 -55.68 -9.00
CA ILE A 121 -11.97 -56.37 -10.31
C ILE A 121 -10.60 -57.02 -10.57
N ARG A 122 -9.69 -57.03 -9.58
CA ARG A 122 -8.31 -57.54 -9.71
C ARG A 122 -8.26 -59.04 -10.01
N HIS A 123 -9.29 -59.80 -9.67
CA HIS A 123 -9.29 -61.26 -9.85
C HIS A 123 -9.73 -61.75 -11.23
N GLN A 124 -10.07 -60.87 -12.18
CA GLN A 124 -10.44 -61.31 -13.53
C GLN A 124 -9.28 -61.35 -14.54
N TYR A 125 -8.07 -60.91 -14.16
CA TYR A 125 -6.93 -60.80 -15.09
C TYR A 125 -5.74 -61.70 -14.76
N ASP A 126 -5.84 -62.57 -13.76
CA ASP A 126 -4.72 -63.44 -13.32
C ASP A 126 -4.35 -64.53 -14.35
N PHE A 127 -5.08 -64.69 -15.45
CA PHE A 127 -4.77 -65.66 -16.51
C PHE A 127 -4.31 -65.05 -17.84
N TYR A 128 -4.08 -63.74 -17.92
CA TYR A 128 -3.56 -63.14 -19.16
C TYR A 128 -2.03 -63.31 -19.25
N VAL A 129 -1.59 -64.41 -19.86
CA VAL A 129 -0.19 -64.56 -20.31
C VAL A 129 -0.05 -63.82 -21.63
N ALA A 130 0.49 -62.60 -21.58
CA ALA A 130 0.76 -61.84 -22.79
C ALA A 130 1.69 -62.66 -23.73
N PRO A 131 1.36 -62.83 -25.02
CA PRO A 131 2.21 -63.56 -25.94
C PRO A 131 3.59 -62.89 -25.97
N GLN A 132 4.65 -63.69 -25.85
CA GLN A 132 6.03 -63.19 -25.94
C GLN A 132 6.16 -62.44 -27.26
N ARG A 133 6.37 -61.12 -27.19
CA ARG A 133 6.69 -60.33 -28.37
C ARG A 133 7.91 -60.96 -28.99
N ILE A 134 7.78 -61.40 -30.24
CA ILE A 134 8.93 -61.73 -31.08
C ILE A 134 9.70 -60.42 -31.23
N ILE A 135 10.71 -60.22 -30.39
CA ILE A 135 11.66 -59.12 -30.54
C ILE A 135 12.38 -59.47 -31.83
N ALA A 136 12.02 -58.80 -32.93
CA ALA A 136 12.83 -58.82 -34.14
C ALA A 136 14.28 -58.61 -33.70
N SER A 137 15.12 -59.61 -33.95
CA SER A 137 16.51 -59.73 -33.49
C SER A 137 17.09 -58.35 -33.23
N ARG A 138 17.20 -57.99 -31.94
CA ARG A 138 17.85 -56.75 -31.54
C ARG A 138 19.22 -56.79 -32.25
N PRO A 139 19.58 -55.80 -33.08
CA PRO A 139 20.89 -55.82 -33.70
C PRO A 139 21.90 -55.97 -32.57
N ASP A 140 22.81 -56.94 -32.71
CA ASP A 140 23.84 -57.20 -31.70
C ASP A 140 24.43 -55.87 -31.28
N GLU A 141 24.47 -55.62 -29.96
CA GLU A 141 25.10 -54.40 -29.45
C GLU A 141 26.47 -54.31 -30.10
N PRO A 142 26.80 -53.19 -30.79
CA PRO A 142 28.03 -53.11 -31.53
C PRO A 142 29.15 -53.48 -30.57
N LEU A 143 29.88 -54.55 -30.90
CA LEU A 143 31.04 -54.99 -30.13
C LEU A 143 31.89 -53.73 -29.97
N LYS A 144 31.96 -53.20 -28.75
CA LYS A 144 32.81 -52.05 -28.47
C LYS A 144 34.21 -52.51 -28.82
N MET A 145 34.71 -52.10 -29.98
CA MET A 145 36.08 -52.35 -30.35
C MET A 145 36.90 -51.72 -29.23
N THR A 146 37.48 -52.57 -28.38
CA THR A 146 38.57 -52.22 -27.47
C THR A 146 39.84 -52.00 -28.28
N THR A 147 39.74 -51.39 -29.45
CA THR A 147 40.91 -50.87 -30.14
C THR A 147 41.32 -49.61 -29.41
N MET A 148 42.16 -49.82 -28.39
CA MET A 148 42.97 -48.79 -27.77
C MET A 148 44.02 -48.31 -28.79
N PHE A 149 43.57 -47.63 -29.85
CA PHE A 149 44.41 -46.78 -30.69
C PHE A 149 44.20 -45.31 -30.31
N GLU A 150 43.93 -45.05 -29.04
CA GLU A 150 44.01 -43.70 -28.53
C GLU A 150 45.46 -43.25 -28.65
N THR A 151 45.68 -42.16 -29.40
CA THR A 151 46.98 -41.54 -29.56
C THR A 151 47.54 -41.28 -28.17
N GLN A 152 48.69 -41.86 -27.86
CA GLN A 152 49.31 -41.88 -26.52
C GLN A 152 49.34 -40.48 -25.88
N ASP A 153 49.48 -39.44 -26.70
CA ASP A 153 49.46 -38.03 -26.32
C ASP A 153 48.12 -37.56 -25.71
N ARG A 154 46.96 -37.93 -26.30
CA ARG A 154 45.64 -37.50 -25.78
C ARG A 154 45.34 -38.10 -24.41
N HIS A 155 45.66 -39.39 -24.23
CA HIS A 155 45.58 -40.04 -22.93
C HIS A 155 46.51 -39.39 -21.91
N TYR A 156 47.74 -39.07 -22.29
CA TYR A 156 48.70 -38.41 -21.43
C TYR A 156 48.24 -37.01 -20.98
N HIS A 157 47.64 -36.23 -21.89
CA HIS A 157 47.06 -34.92 -21.54
C HIS A 157 45.86 -35.05 -20.58
N ASN A 158 44.97 -36.03 -20.81
CA ASN A 158 43.86 -36.29 -19.90
C ASN A 158 44.34 -36.75 -18.52
N TYR A 159 45.34 -37.62 -18.47
CA TYR A 159 45.97 -38.06 -17.22
C TYR A 159 46.56 -36.88 -16.44
N LYS A 160 47.36 -36.03 -17.11
CA LYS A 160 47.91 -34.80 -16.49
C LYS A 160 46.82 -33.87 -15.98
N ARG A 161 45.74 -33.69 -16.75
CA ARG A 161 44.61 -32.84 -16.35
C ARG A 161 43.93 -33.39 -15.09
N VAL A 162 43.65 -34.69 -15.05
CA VAL A 162 43.05 -35.35 -13.88
C VAL A 162 43.95 -35.20 -12.66
N GLN A 163 45.25 -35.44 -12.80
CA GLN A 163 46.22 -35.29 -11.72
C GLN A 163 46.30 -33.84 -11.21
N ALA A 164 46.35 -32.86 -12.10
CA ALA A 164 46.36 -31.44 -11.72
C ALA A 164 45.06 -31.03 -11.01
N MET A 165 43.91 -31.56 -11.45
CA MET A 165 42.62 -31.29 -10.83
C MET A 165 42.51 -31.92 -9.44
N GLN A 166 42.99 -33.15 -9.27
CA GLN A 166 43.10 -33.81 -7.95
C GLN A 166 44.03 -33.04 -7.01
N GLN A 167 45.19 -32.58 -7.49
CA GLN A 167 46.11 -31.75 -6.71
C GLN A 167 45.47 -30.42 -6.29
N ARG A 168 44.74 -29.75 -7.19
CA ARG A 168 44.01 -28.52 -6.85
C ARG A 168 42.95 -28.78 -5.79
N GLN A 169 42.18 -29.86 -5.93
CA GLN A 169 41.15 -30.23 -4.96
C GLN A 169 41.77 -30.57 -3.59
N TRP A 170 42.86 -31.34 -3.58
CA TRP A 170 43.61 -31.63 -2.37
C TRP A 170 44.15 -30.36 -1.72
N ASN A 171 44.75 -29.46 -2.49
CA ASN A 171 45.23 -28.16 -1.98
C ASN A 171 44.09 -27.31 -1.41
N GLN A 172 42.93 -27.26 -2.07
CA GLN A 172 41.76 -26.53 -1.57
C GLN A 172 41.27 -27.09 -0.23
N GLN A 173 41.11 -28.42 -0.15
CA GLN A 173 40.73 -29.10 1.09
C GLN A 173 41.78 -28.86 2.17
N HIS A 174 43.06 -29.01 1.84
CA HIS A 174 44.15 -28.79 2.78
C HIS A 174 44.12 -27.36 3.33
N MET A 175 44.07 -26.33 2.46
CA MET A 175 43.96 -24.92 2.87
C MET A 175 42.72 -24.62 3.70
N GLN A 176 41.59 -25.29 3.43
CA GLN A 176 40.36 -25.13 4.20
C GLN A 176 40.49 -25.71 5.62
N TYR A 177 41.25 -26.80 5.79
CA TYR A 177 41.37 -27.51 7.08
C TYR A 177 42.65 -27.19 7.87
N THR A 178 43.70 -26.64 7.25
CA THR A 178 44.99 -26.38 7.92
C THR A 178 44.97 -25.19 8.87
N ILE A 179 44.03 -24.26 8.71
CA ILE A 179 44.15 -22.94 9.32
C ILE A 179 43.93 -22.95 10.85
N TYR A 180 43.38 -24.00 11.47
CA TYR A 180 42.92 -23.84 12.86
C TYR A 180 42.81 -25.17 13.63
N PRO A 181 43.92 -25.77 14.12
CA PRO A 181 44.57 -25.35 15.38
C PRO A 181 46.11 -25.55 15.47
N TYR A 182 46.77 -26.05 14.41
CA TYR A 182 48.18 -26.48 14.43
C TYR A 182 49.12 -25.57 13.61
N SER A 183 48.65 -24.40 13.17
CA SER A 183 49.43 -23.44 12.39
C SER A 183 50.45 -22.70 13.25
N HIS A 184 51.40 -22.01 12.61
CA HIS A 184 52.34 -21.14 13.34
C HIS A 184 51.59 -19.99 14.02
N THR A 185 52.12 -19.46 15.12
CA THR A 185 51.45 -18.41 15.91
C THR A 185 51.15 -17.17 15.09
N GLU A 186 52.05 -16.79 14.19
CA GLU A 186 51.91 -15.65 13.27
C GLU A 186 50.75 -15.83 12.29
N GLU A 187 50.63 -17.01 11.68
CA GLU A 187 49.56 -17.33 10.72
C GLU A 187 48.19 -17.30 11.40
N ARG A 188 48.12 -17.83 12.63
CA ARG A 188 46.89 -17.81 13.43
C ARG A 188 46.46 -16.39 13.77
N GLU A 189 47.41 -15.52 14.10
CA GLU A 189 47.11 -14.12 14.38
C GLU A 189 46.62 -13.36 13.14
N MET A 190 47.25 -13.58 11.99
CA MET A 190 46.83 -12.99 10.72
C MET A 190 45.40 -13.42 10.34
N TYR A 191 45.07 -14.70 10.50
CA TYR A 191 43.72 -15.20 10.28
C TYR A 191 42.70 -14.58 11.26
N ASN A 192 43.03 -14.53 12.55
CA ASN A 192 42.17 -13.88 13.56
C ASN A 192 41.98 -12.38 13.29
N LYS A 193 43.01 -11.70 12.75
CA LYS A 193 42.92 -10.30 12.32
C LYS A 193 41.98 -10.17 11.12
N GLN A 194 42.05 -11.06 10.14
CA GLN A 194 41.13 -11.10 9.00
C GLN A 194 39.69 -11.29 9.46
N ILE A 195 39.41 -12.26 10.33
CA ILE A 195 38.06 -12.49 10.89
C ILE A 195 37.54 -11.23 11.59
N ARG A 196 38.37 -10.61 12.45
CA ARG A 196 37.98 -9.37 13.14
C ARG A 196 37.67 -8.24 12.15
N SER A 197 38.46 -8.12 11.09
CA SER A 197 38.26 -7.14 10.02
C SER A 197 36.95 -7.38 9.27
N THR A 198 36.70 -8.61 8.83
CA THR A 198 35.47 -8.96 8.09
C THR A 198 34.24 -8.79 8.97
N LEU A 199 34.32 -9.13 10.26
CA LEU A 199 33.22 -8.94 11.20
C LEU A 199 32.93 -7.44 11.40
N LYS A 200 33.98 -6.62 11.55
CA LYS A 200 33.83 -5.17 11.66
C LYS A 200 33.15 -4.59 10.41
N GLU A 201 33.57 -5.02 9.23
CA GLU A 201 32.97 -4.59 7.97
C GLU A 201 31.49 -4.98 7.88
N GLN A 202 31.14 -6.22 8.24
CA GLN A 202 29.75 -6.68 8.28
C GLN A 202 28.90 -5.86 9.26
N MET A 203 29.44 -5.52 10.42
CA MET A 203 28.76 -4.66 11.39
C MET A 203 28.54 -3.26 10.83
N GLU A 204 29.54 -2.68 10.18
CA GLU A 204 29.45 -1.36 9.56
C GLU A 204 28.43 -1.33 8.42
N GLN A 205 28.47 -2.31 7.52
CA GLN A 205 27.50 -2.45 6.43
C GLN A 205 26.07 -2.58 6.98
N LYS A 206 25.87 -3.37 8.05
CA LYS A 206 24.58 -3.50 8.70
C LYS A 206 24.09 -2.16 9.25
N VAL A 207 24.94 -1.42 9.97
CA VAL A 207 24.59 -0.10 10.51
C VAL A 207 24.25 0.89 9.40
N GLN A 208 24.98 0.86 8.29
CA GLN A 208 24.68 1.70 7.12
C GLN A 208 23.32 1.34 6.48
N ALA A 209 23.03 0.04 6.34
CA ALA A 209 21.74 -0.43 5.82
C ALA A 209 20.58 0.00 6.73
N ASP A 210 20.72 -0.17 8.05
CA ASP A 210 19.71 0.23 9.04
C ASP A 210 19.47 1.74 9.00
N LYS A 211 20.54 2.55 8.86
CA LYS A 211 20.44 4.01 8.71
C LYS A 211 19.70 4.40 7.43
N PHE A 212 20.02 3.76 6.32
CA PHE A 212 19.37 4.01 5.04
C PHE A 212 17.88 3.63 5.09
N GLU A 213 17.53 2.49 5.69
CA GLU A 213 16.14 2.08 5.87
C GLU A 213 15.36 3.09 6.71
N LEU A 214 15.96 3.58 7.80
CA LEU A 214 15.35 4.62 8.64
C LEU A 214 15.13 5.92 7.88
N GLU A 215 16.10 6.34 7.06
CA GLU A 215 15.98 7.53 6.21
C GLU A 215 14.85 7.39 5.18
N MET A 216 14.74 6.21 4.54
CA MET A 216 13.66 5.93 3.59
C MET A 216 12.29 5.96 4.28
N LYS A 217 12.18 5.38 5.49
CA LYS A 217 10.94 5.44 6.29
C LYS A 217 10.59 6.88 6.64
N ASN A 218 11.55 7.66 7.12
CA ASN A 218 11.34 9.08 7.46
C ASN A 218 10.86 9.86 6.23
N ARG A 219 11.51 9.69 5.08
CA ARG A 219 11.08 10.34 3.84
C ARG A 219 9.67 9.93 3.41
N ALA A 220 9.32 8.65 3.53
CA ALA A 220 7.97 8.19 3.25
C ALA A 220 6.94 8.83 4.20
N THR A 221 7.26 8.95 5.49
CA THR A 221 6.37 9.62 6.46
C THR A 221 6.22 11.12 6.17
N GLU A 222 7.29 11.80 5.78
CA GLU A 222 7.24 13.22 5.40
C GLU A 222 6.32 13.45 4.19
N ILE A 223 6.39 12.58 3.18
CA ILE A 223 5.50 12.64 2.02
C ILE A 223 4.04 12.49 2.44
N VAL A 224 3.73 11.56 3.33
CA VAL A 224 2.35 11.34 3.83
C VAL A 224 1.86 12.55 4.61
N ILE A 225 2.70 13.13 5.48
CA ILE A 225 2.35 14.34 6.24
C ILE A 225 2.06 15.51 5.30
N GLU A 226 2.86 15.68 4.25
CA GLU A 226 2.67 16.77 3.30
C GLU A 226 1.38 16.59 2.48
N GLN A 227 1.06 15.35 2.08
CA GLN A 227 -0.22 15.05 1.43
C GLN A 227 -1.41 15.35 2.34
N ASP A 228 -1.34 14.97 3.62
CA ASP A 228 -2.40 15.24 4.60
C ASP A 228 -2.63 16.75 4.78
N ARG A 229 -1.55 17.54 4.87
CA ARG A 229 -1.62 19.01 4.90
C ARG A 229 -2.35 19.57 3.69
N GLN A 230 -2.01 19.09 2.48
CA GLN A 230 -2.66 19.51 1.25
C GLN A 230 -4.16 19.17 1.25
N TYR A 231 -4.54 17.99 1.73
CA TYR A 231 -5.96 17.62 1.82
C TYR A 231 -6.73 18.51 2.80
N ILE A 232 -6.14 18.82 3.95
CA ILE A 232 -6.75 19.73 4.94
C ILE A 232 -6.96 21.13 4.33
N GLU A 233 -5.97 21.64 3.59
CA GLU A 233 -6.08 22.94 2.92
C GLU A 233 -7.15 22.94 1.82
N GLN A 234 -7.20 21.89 1.00
CA GLN A 234 -8.22 21.75 -0.03
C GLN A 234 -9.63 21.67 0.58
N GLU A 235 -9.79 20.94 1.67
CA GLU A 235 -11.08 20.83 2.35
C GLU A 235 -11.53 22.17 2.94
N LYS A 236 -10.60 22.92 3.55
CA LYS A 236 -10.86 24.30 4.01
C LYS A 236 -11.28 25.20 2.85
N GLN A 237 -10.60 25.13 1.71
CA GLN A 237 -10.95 25.91 0.52
C GLN A 237 -12.34 25.55 0.00
N LYS A 238 -12.67 24.25 -0.13
CA LYS A 238 -14.01 23.78 -0.53
C LYS A 238 -15.09 24.28 0.41
N GLN A 239 -14.85 24.28 1.73
CA GLN A 239 -15.80 24.82 2.71
C GLN A 239 -16.02 26.32 2.53
N ILE A 240 -14.95 27.09 2.31
CA ILE A 240 -15.04 28.53 2.03
C ILE A 240 -15.80 28.80 0.74
N GLU A 241 -15.50 28.06 -0.33
CA GLU A 241 -16.19 28.19 -1.62
C GLU A 241 -17.67 27.85 -1.51
N ARG A 242 -18.01 26.77 -0.80
CA ARG A 242 -19.40 26.40 -0.52
C ARG A 242 -20.11 27.50 0.26
N ALA A 243 -19.48 28.06 1.30
CA ALA A 243 -20.06 29.15 2.07
C ALA A 243 -20.27 30.41 1.23
N LYS A 244 -19.30 30.77 0.39
CA LYS A 244 -19.41 31.88 -0.58
C LYS A 244 -20.57 31.67 -1.55
N PHE A 245 -20.68 30.48 -2.12
CA PHE A 245 -21.77 30.10 -3.02
C PHE A 245 -23.12 30.27 -2.32
N LEU A 246 -23.30 29.68 -1.14
CA LEU A 246 -24.55 29.82 -0.39
C LEU A 246 -24.88 31.27 -0.06
N LEU A 247 -23.88 32.08 0.30
CA LEU A 247 -24.05 33.51 0.57
C LEU A 247 -24.49 34.29 -0.68
N GLN A 248 -23.99 33.94 -1.87
CA GLN A 248 -24.47 34.52 -3.12
C GLN A 248 -25.94 34.20 -3.38
N PHE A 249 -26.37 32.96 -3.11
CA PHE A 249 -27.77 32.56 -3.25
C PHE A 249 -28.67 33.27 -2.25
N THR A 250 -28.25 33.41 -0.99
CA THR A 250 -29.06 34.15 0.00
C THR A 250 -29.18 35.62 -0.36
N ALA A 251 -28.09 36.25 -0.84
CA ALA A 251 -28.12 37.63 -1.32
C ALA A 251 -29.07 37.81 -2.52
N LYS A 252 -29.01 36.91 -3.51
CA LYS A 252 -29.90 36.95 -4.69
C LYS A 252 -31.36 36.69 -4.34
N ASN A 253 -31.63 35.77 -3.42
CA ASN A 253 -32.99 35.53 -2.92
C ASN A 253 -33.55 36.75 -2.19
N LYS A 254 -32.71 37.44 -1.41
CA LYS A 254 -33.10 38.69 -0.74
C LYS A 254 -33.45 39.77 -1.76
N GLU A 255 -32.59 39.99 -2.76
CA GLU A 255 -32.83 40.94 -3.86
C GLU A 255 -34.15 40.64 -4.60
N LEU A 256 -34.43 39.37 -4.91
CA LEU A 256 -35.70 38.97 -5.52
C LEU A 256 -36.92 39.26 -4.64
N MET A 257 -36.81 39.03 -3.34
CA MET A 257 -37.89 39.32 -2.38
C MET A 257 -38.14 40.82 -2.23
N GLU A 258 -37.08 41.63 -2.21
CA GLU A 258 -37.17 43.09 -2.18
C GLU A 258 -37.82 43.63 -3.45
N ASN A 259 -37.37 43.18 -4.63
CA ASN A 259 -37.97 43.57 -5.91
C ASN A 259 -39.46 43.18 -6.01
N LYS A 260 -39.81 41.96 -5.54
CA LYS A 260 -41.20 41.52 -5.49
C LYS A 260 -42.04 42.41 -4.57
N TRP A 261 -41.52 42.74 -3.39
CA TRP A 261 -42.20 43.60 -2.44
C TRP A 261 -42.44 44.99 -3.01
N GLU A 262 -41.44 45.59 -3.66
CA GLU A 262 -41.57 46.89 -4.33
C GLU A 262 -42.63 46.86 -5.44
N TYR A 263 -42.61 45.80 -6.27
CA TYR A 263 -43.61 45.61 -7.32
C TYR A 263 -45.03 45.48 -6.74
N ASP A 264 -45.20 44.71 -5.68
CA ASP A 264 -46.50 44.54 -5.00
C ASP A 264 -46.98 45.84 -4.34
N GLN A 265 -46.07 46.69 -3.83
CA GLN A 265 -46.40 48.03 -3.34
C GLN A 265 -46.85 48.94 -4.48
N TRP A 266 -46.11 48.99 -5.57
CA TRP A 266 -46.45 49.79 -6.75
C TRP A 266 -47.80 49.39 -7.34
N ASN A 267 -48.05 48.08 -7.49
CA ASN A 267 -49.33 47.56 -7.96
C ASN A 267 -50.49 47.94 -7.03
N ARG A 268 -50.29 47.92 -5.71
CA ARG A 268 -51.31 48.35 -4.75
C ARG A 268 -51.64 49.84 -4.91
N MET A 269 -50.62 50.69 -5.01
CA MET A 269 -50.82 52.12 -5.26
C MET A 269 -51.51 52.38 -6.60
N HIS A 270 -51.09 51.69 -7.65
CA HIS A 270 -51.71 51.80 -8.98
C HIS A 270 -53.19 51.39 -8.94
N ARG A 271 -53.51 50.24 -8.32
CA ARG A 271 -54.91 49.79 -8.13
C ARG A 271 -55.73 50.82 -7.36
N TRP A 272 -55.18 51.36 -6.26
CA TRP A 272 -55.84 52.40 -5.48
C TRP A 272 -56.14 53.66 -6.30
N HIS A 273 -55.20 54.10 -7.14
CA HIS A 273 -55.40 55.24 -8.05
C HIS A 273 -56.47 54.95 -9.10
N VAL A 274 -56.46 53.76 -9.70
CA VAL A 274 -57.47 53.34 -10.69
C VAL A 274 -58.86 53.25 -10.05
N GLU A 275 -58.99 52.61 -8.89
CA GLU A 275 -60.24 52.54 -8.12
C GLU A 275 -60.77 53.94 -7.79
N ARG A 276 -59.89 54.84 -7.35
CA ARG A 276 -60.25 56.22 -7.05
C ARG A 276 -60.71 56.99 -8.28
N ALA A 277 -60.09 56.78 -9.44
CA ALA A 277 -60.51 57.38 -10.70
C ALA A 277 -61.90 56.87 -11.12
N ILE A 278 -62.13 55.55 -11.05
CA ILE A 278 -63.45 54.95 -11.35
C ILE A 278 -64.53 55.51 -10.43
N LEU A 279 -64.25 55.64 -9.13
CA LEU A 279 -65.19 56.21 -8.16
C LEU A 279 -65.47 57.70 -8.41
N ALA A 280 -64.51 58.45 -8.95
CA ALA A 280 -64.72 59.85 -9.33
C ALA A 280 -65.65 59.96 -10.56
N ASP A 281 -65.47 59.09 -11.56
CA ASP A 281 -66.28 59.06 -12.78
C ASP A 281 -67.69 58.48 -12.54
N THR A 282 -67.81 57.54 -11.61
CA THR A 282 -69.08 56.90 -11.20
C THR A 282 -69.31 57.13 -9.71
N PRO A 283 -69.75 58.32 -9.29
CA PRO A 283 -70.05 58.57 -7.89
C PRO A 283 -71.06 57.53 -7.42
N ILE A 284 -70.77 56.88 -6.28
CA ILE A 284 -71.54 55.75 -5.78
C ILE A 284 -73.01 56.17 -5.69
N ASN A 285 -73.82 55.65 -6.60
CA ASN A 285 -75.22 56.00 -6.67
C ASN A 285 -75.99 55.17 -5.63
N TRP A 286 -75.93 55.59 -4.36
CA TRP A 286 -76.66 54.96 -3.25
C TRP A 286 -78.19 54.96 -3.45
N SER A 287 -78.72 55.65 -4.47
CA SER A 287 -80.16 55.73 -4.75
C SER A 287 -80.74 54.60 -5.62
N LYS A 288 -79.91 53.70 -6.18
CA LYS A 288 -80.39 52.61 -7.06
C LYS A 288 -80.44 51.20 -6.44
N THR A 289 -80.08 51.05 -5.16
CA THR A 289 -80.12 49.75 -4.44
C THR A 289 -81.18 49.70 -3.34
N MET A 290 -82.03 50.73 -3.20
CA MET A 290 -83.14 50.78 -2.24
C MET A 290 -84.46 50.96 -3.00
N THR A 291 -84.92 49.89 -3.63
CA THR A 291 -86.32 49.67 -4.04
C THR A 291 -86.74 48.30 -3.55
#